data_AF-A0A4R6SHK0-F1
#
_entry.id   AF-A0A4R6SHK0-F1
#
_cell.length_a   1.000
_cell.length_b   1.000
_cell.length_c   1.000
_cell.angle_alpha   90.00
_cell.angle_beta   90.00
_cell.angle_gamma   90.00
#
_symmetry.space_group_name_H-M   'P 1'
#
loop_
_entity.id
_entity.type
_entity.pdbx_description
1 polymer ?
#
loop_
_entity_poly.entity_id
_entity_poly.type
_entity_poly.pdbx_seq_one_letter_code
_entity_poly.pdbx_strand_id
1 'polypeptide(L)'
;MSMTADEVIDLLTMIAAFDQRTVGDDDVQAWLLIATAEDWTSPLAQRAVIEHYRRGGDRPRIKPGHITDTLTDLRRTISRTLLRADLQPPRELADDPRAEITWRRDHARQITDRALAAWARGEDLPQLDPPTTG
;
A
#
# COMPACT_ATOMS: atom_id res chain seq x y z
N MET A 1 3.53 -9.02 -5.02
CA MET A 1 4.35 -10.04 -4.36
C MET A 1 4.61 -9.57 -2.95
N SER A 2 4.47 -10.45 -1.96
CA SER A 2 4.81 -10.15 -0.58
C SER A 2 6.32 -9.95 -0.43
N MET A 3 6.74 -9.26 0.63
CA MET A 3 8.16 -9.04 0.93
C MET A 3 8.92 -10.35 1.22
N THR A 4 10.18 -10.40 0.82
CA THR A 4 11.14 -11.46 1.19
C THR A 4 11.91 -11.12 2.47
N ALA A 5 12.64 -12.09 3.03
CA ALA A 5 13.51 -11.85 4.18
C ALA A 5 14.60 -10.79 3.88
N ASP A 6 15.21 -10.84 2.69
CA ASP A 6 16.22 -9.87 2.27
C ASP A 6 15.64 -8.45 2.18
N GLU A 7 14.43 -8.31 1.62
CA GLU A 7 13.75 -7.01 1.57
C GLU A 7 13.38 -6.48 2.96
N VAL A 8 13.09 -7.36 3.92
CA VAL A 8 12.87 -6.98 5.32
C VAL A 8 14.17 -6.55 5.99
N ILE A 9 15.30 -7.21 5.69
CA ILE A 9 16.63 -6.78 6.16
C ILE A 9 16.93 -5.38 5.65
N ASP A 10 16.69 -5.10 4.37
CA ASP A 10 16.88 -3.78 3.78
C ASP A 10 15.99 -2.72 4.46
N LEU A 11 14.71 -3.05 4.68
CA LEU A 11 13.77 -2.18 5.37
C LEU A 11 14.24 -1.87 6.82
N LEU A 12 14.63 -2.89 7.57
CA LEU A 12 15.10 -2.75 8.95
C LEU A 12 16.43 -1.99 9.04
N THR A 13 17.32 -2.18 8.05
CA THR A 13 18.57 -1.41 7.92
C THR A 13 18.26 0.06 7.69
N MET A 14 17.32 0.38 6.80
CA MET A 14 16.87 1.76 6.59
C MET A 14 16.27 2.35 7.88
N ILE A 15 15.45 1.60 8.61
CA ILE A 15 14.86 2.05 9.88
C ILE A 15 15.95 2.31 10.92
N ALA A 16 16.94 1.44 11.03
CA ALA A 16 18.06 1.59 11.96
C ALA A 16 18.88 2.86 11.68
N ALA A 17 18.96 3.31 10.42
CA ALA A 17 19.57 4.60 10.09
C ALA A 17 18.82 5.80 10.70
N PHE A 18 17.51 5.68 10.95
CA PHE A 18 16.71 6.73 11.61
C PHE A 18 16.74 6.64 13.13
N ASP A 19 16.65 5.44 13.70
CA ASP A 19 16.40 5.28 15.14
C ASP A 19 17.46 4.51 15.94
N GLN A 20 18.57 4.17 15.27
CA GLN A 20 19.75 3.54 15.86
C GLN A 20 19.43 2.24 16.60
N ARG A 21 18.42 1.48 16.15
CA ARG A 21 18.20 0.12 16.65
C ARG A 21 19.29 -0.83 16.16
N THR A 22 19.57 -1.84 16.96
CA THR A 22 20.27 -3.05 16.51
C THR A 22 19.23 -4.00 15.93
N VAL A 23 19.56 -4.63 14.80
CA VAL A 23 18.69 -5.57 14.11
C VAL A 23 19.33 -6.96 14.20
N GLY A 24 18.58 -7.92 14.74
CA GLY A 24 18.96 -9.34 14.74
C GLY A 24 18.02 -10.20 13.89
N ASP A 25 18.37 -11.47 13.73
CA ASP A 25 17.60 -12.42 12.92
C ASP A 25 16.15 -12.57 13.41
N ASP A 26 15.93 -12.55 14.73
CA ASP A 26 14.59 -12.62 15.33
C ASP A 26 13.72 -11.40 14.97
N ASP A 27 14.33 -10.21 14.85
CA ASP A 27 13.62 -9.01 14.40
C ASP A 27 13.18 -9.17 12.93
N VAL A 28 14.06 -9.70 12.07
CA VAL A 28 13.75 -9.95 10.65
C VAL A 28 12.57 -10.92 10.54
N GLN A 29 12.58 -12.03 11.29
CA GLN A 29 11.48 -12.99 11.26
C GLN A 29 10.16 -12.39 11.76
N ALA A 30 10.20 -11.65 12.86
CA ALA A 30 9.00 -10.99 13.40
C ALA A 30 8.40 -9.99 12.40
N TRP A 31 9.24 -9.22 11.71
CA TRP A 31 8.79 -8.26 10.70
C TRP A 31 8.29 -8.95 9.43
N LEU A 32 8.96 -10.02 8.98
CA LEU A 32 8.55 -10.79 7.81
C LEU A 32 7.17 -11.43 7.99
N LEU A 33 6.88 -11.94 9.19
CA LEU A 33 5.55 -12.50 9.52
C LEU A 33 4.45 -11.44 9.35
N ILE A 34 4.67 -10.23 9.85
CA ILE A 34 3.69 -9.14 9.74
C ILE A 34 3.59 -8.64 8.30
N ALA A 35 4.72 -8.44 7.63
CA ALA A 35 4.74 -8.02 6.23
C ALA A 35 3.99 -9.00 5.32
N THR A 36 4.09 -10.30 5.60
CA THR A 36 3.36 -11.35 4.87
C THR A 36 1.87 -11.37 5.22
N ALA A 37 1.52 -11.24 6.51
CA ALA A 37 0.13 -11.23 6.94
C ALA A 37 -0.66 -10.01 6.42
N GLU A 38 0.02 -8.89 6.22
CA GLU A 38 -0.57 -7.60 5.85
C GLU A 38 -0.33 -7.23 4.36
N ASP A 39 0.17 -8.18 3.57
CA ASP A 39 0.47 -8.05 2.14
C ASP A 39 1.30 -6.79 1.81
N TRP A 40 2.37 -6.57 2.59
CA TRP A 40 3.29 -5.49 2.31
C TRP A 40 4.09 -5.79 1.05
N THR A 41 4.43 -4.72 0.34
CA THR A 41 5.46 -4.74 -0.69
C THR A 41 6.61 -3.86 -0.22
N SER A 42 7.84 -4.18 -0.64
CA SER A 42 9.03 -3.43 -0.25
C SER A 42 8.90 -1.92 -0.55
N PRO A 43 8.44 -1.48 -1.75
CA PRO A 43 8.25 -0.05 -2.03
C PRO A 43 7.24 0.64 -1.10
N LEU A 44 6.13 -0.04 -0.75
CA LEU A 44 5.12 0.53 0.14
C LEU A 44 5.62 0.66 1.57
N ALA A 45 6.30 -0.37 2.08
CA ALA A 45 6.86 -0.35 3.43
C ALA A 45 7.94 0.73 3.57
N GLN A 46 8.82 0.85 2.57
CA GLN A 46 9.85 1.89 2.56
C GLN A 46 9.26 3.30 2.56
N ARG A 47 8.24 3.53 1.71
CA ARG A 47 7.54 4.81 1.66
C ARG A 47 6.85 5.14 2.99
N ALA A 48 6.25 4.15 3.66
CA ALA A 48 5.64 4.33 4.96
C ALA A 48 6.66 4.73 6.04
N VAL A 49 7.87 4.14 6.03
CA VAL A 49 8.96 4.55 6.93
C VAL A 49 9.35 6.01 6.68
N ILE A 50 9.52 6.39 5.41
CA ILE A 50 9.85 7.78 5.04
C ILE A 50 8.78 8.73 5.58
N GLU A 51 7.50 8.46 5.33
CA GLU A 51 6.40 9.30 5.82
C GLU A 51 6.32 9.35 7.36
N HIS A 52 6.69 8.26 8.04
CA HIS A 52 6.74 8.24 9.49
C HIS A 52 7.77 9.22 10.04
N TYR A 53 8.99 9.20 9.50
CA TYR A 53 10.09 10.05 9.97
C TYR A 53 10.11 11.45 9.33
N ARG A 54 9.38 11.69 8.24
CA ARG A 54 9.30 13.00 7.56
C ARG A 54 8.79 14.13 8.45
N ARG A 55 7.95 13.82 9.44
CA ARG A 55 7.17 14.82 10.21
C ARG A 55 7.78 15.26 11.56
N GLY A 56 9.04 14.95 11.85
CA GLY A 56 9.78 15.57 12.97
C GLY A 56 10.56 14.60 13.88
N GLY A 57 11.51 15.16 14.62
CA GLY A 57 12.51 14.43 15.42
C GLY A 57 11.99 13.71 16.67
N ASP A 58 10.81 14.08 17.19
CA ASP A 58 10.24 13.48 18.41
C ASP A 58 9.34 12.27 18.14
N ARG A 59 9.33 11.74 16.91
CA ARG A 59 8.54 10.55 16.57
C ARG A 59 9.06 9.34 17.35
N PRO A 60 8.17 8.51 17.93
CA PRO A 60 8.58 7.27 18.53
C PRO A 60 9.21 6.34 17.49
N ARG A 61 10.08 5.45 17.95
CA ARG A 61 10.63 4.36 17.14
C ARG A 61 9.52 3.65 16.36
N ILE A 62 9.72 3.48 15.06
CA ILE A 62 8.72 2.85 14.20
C ILE A 62 8.54 1.37 14.56
N LYS A 63 7.31 0.89 14.53
CA LYS A 63 6.95 -0.52 14.77
C LYS A 63 6.23 -1.05 13.54
N PRO A 64 6.14 -2.37 13.35
CA PRO A 64 5.42 -2.93 12.22
C PRO A 64 3.99 -2.39 12.10
N GLY A 65 3.27 -2.29 13.22
CA GLY A 65 1.92 -1.76 13.26
C GLY A 65 1.77 -0.35 12.66
N HIS A 66 2.78 0.52 12.81
CA HIS A 66 2.71 1.87 12.21
C HIS A 66 2.72 1.82 10.67
N ILE A 67 3.41 0.85 10.07
CA ILE A 67 3.38 0.65 8.62
C ILE A 67 2.01 0.10 8.22
N THR A 68 1.49 -0.91 8.92
CA THR A 68 0.14 -1.45 8.67
C THR A 68 -0.93 -0.36 8.76
N ASP A 69 -0.88 0.48 9.79
CA ASP A 69 -1.82 1.59 9.99
C ASP A 69 -1.74 2.58 8.82
N THR A 70 -0.52 2.96 8.43
CA THR A 70 -0.28 3.87 7.31
C THR A 70 -0.87 3.33 6.01
N LEU A 71 -0.61 2.05 5.69
CA LEU A 71 -1.11 1.42 4.47
C LEU A 71 -2.63 1.21 4.52
N THR A 72 -3.19 0.92 5.69
CA THR A 72 -4.64 0.79 5.90
C THR A 72 -5.34 2.13 5.69
N ASP A 73 -4.82 3.20 6.27
CA ASP A 73 -5.39 4.54 6.11
C ASP A 73 -5.24 5.06 4.68
N LEU A 74 -4.15 4.71 4.00
CA LEU A 74 -3.95 4.99 2.59
C LEU A 74 -5.00 4.29 1.73
N ARG A 75 -5.21 2.97 1.92
CA ARG A 75 -6.24 2.20 1.21
C ARG A 75 -7.63 2.78 1.45
N ARG A 76 -7.98 3.13 2.69
CA ARG A 76 -9.24 3.80 3.03
C ARG A 76 -9.39 5.16 2.36
N THR A 77 -8.30 5.91 2.23
CA THR A 77 -8.31 7.20 1.56
C THR A 77 -8.53 7.02 0.07
N ILE A 78 -7.79 6.13 -0.58
CA ILE A 78 -7.97 5.76 -1.99
C ILE A 78 -9.41 5.32 -2.26
N SER A 79 -9.97 4.41 -1.46
CA SER A 79 -11.36 3.97 -1.65
C SER A 79 -12.35 5.13 -1.50
N ARG A 80 -12.12 6.06 -0.56
CA ARG A 80 -13.00 7.22 -0.38
C ARG A 80 -12.83 8.30 -1.46
N THR A 81 -11.64 8.49 -2.02
CA THR A 81 -11.39 9.57 -3.00
C THR A 81 -11.60 9.09 -4.43
N LEU A 82 -11.10 7.90 -4.76
CA LEU A 82 -11.05 7.38 -6.13
C LEU A 82 -12.24 6.46 -6.45
N LEU A 83 -12.84 5.77 -5.47
CA LEU A 83 -13.98 4.88 -5.76
C LEU A 83 -15.35 5.53 -5.49
N ARG A 84 -15.38 6.85 -5.24
CA ARG A 84 -16.62 7.62 -5.03
C ARG A 84 -17.37 7.98 -6.32
N ALA A 85 -16.71 7.90 -7.48
CA ALA A 85 -17.34 8.23 -8.75
C ALA A 85 -18.13 7.03 -9.30
N ASP A 86 -19.27 7.31 -9.91
CA ASP A 86 -20.15 6.36 -10.61
C ASP A 86 -19.35 5.49 -11.59
N LEU A 87 -18.82 4.37 -11.11
CA LEU A 87 -18.23 3.31 -11.92
C LEU A 87 -19.36 2.70 -12.75
N GLN A 88 -19.63 3.32 -13.89
CA GLN A 88 -20.62 2.83 -14.84
C GLN A 88 -20.04 1.59 -15.51
N PRO A 89 -20.64 0.41 -15.31
CA PRO A 89 -20.22 -0.77 -16.02
C PRO A 89 -20.46 -0.57 -17.53
N PRO A 90 -19.63 -1.19 -18.39
CA PRO A 90 -19.89 -1.26 -19.82
C PRO A 90 -21.33 -1.76 -20.08
N ARG A 91 -22.00 -1.17 -21.07
CA ARG A 91 -23.39 -1.52 -21.41
C ARG A 91 -23.58 -3.01 -21.72
N GLU A 92 -22.54 -3.66 -22.22
CA GLU A 92 -22.49 -5.09 -22.52
C GLU A 92 -22.64 -5.98 -21.28
N LEU A 93 -22.35 -5.45 -20.08
CA LEU A 93 -22.49 -6.18 -18.82
C LEU A 93 -23.86 -5.94 -18.16
N ALA A 94 -24.73 -5.09 -18.71
CA ALA A 94 -26.02 -4.73 -18.11
C ALA A 94 -26.96 -5.94 -17.98
N ASP A 95 -26.81 -6.94 -18.85
CA ASP A 95 -27.65 -8.14 -18.88
C ASP A 95 -27.10 -9.29 -18.01
N ASP A 96 -25.88 -9.16 -17.44
CA ASP A 96 -25.28 -10.14 -16.52
C ASP A 96 -24.80 -9.49 -15.21
N PRO A 97 -25.65 -9.51 -14.15
CA PRO A 97 -25.31 -8.95 -12.85
C PRO A 97 -24.06 -9.55 -12.19
N ARG A 98 -23.69 -10.82 -12.48
CA ARG A 98 -22.47 -11.43 -11.91
C ARG A 98 -21.22 -10.91 -12.60
N ALA A 99 -21.30 -10.72 -13.92
CA ALA A 99 -20.23 -10.12 -14.70
C ALA A 99 -20.01 -8.66 -14.28
N GLU A 100 -21.08 -7.90 -14.04
CA GLU A 100 -21.00 -6.53 -13.51
C GLU A 100 -20.28 -6.46 -12.15
N ILE A 101 -20.65 -7.33 -11.20
CA ILE A 101 -20.01 -7.37 -9.87
C ILE A 101 -18.52 -7.69 -9.98
N THR A 102 -18.17 -8.65 -10.85
CA THR A 102 -16.78 -9.06 -11.07
C THR A 102 -15.99 -7.89 -11.66
N TRP A 103 -16.52 -7.25 -12.70
CA TRP A 103 -15.92 -6.08 -13.33
C TRP A 103 -15.69 -4.96 -12.32
N ARG A 104 -16.69 -4.61 -11.49
CA ARG A 104 -16.55 -3.56 -10.47
C ARG A 104 -15.43 -3.87 -9.48
N ARG A 105 -15.33 -5.13 -9.03
CA ARG A 105 -14.27 -5.56 -8.09
C ARG A 105 -12.89 -5.48 -8.71
N ASP A 106 -12.74 -5.98 -9.93
CA ASP A 106 -11.45 -5.97 -10.62
C ASP A 106 -11.02 -4.54 -10.97
N HIS A 107 -11.95 -3.70 -11.39
CA HIS A 107 -11.70 -2.31 -11.68
C HIS A 107 -11.29 -1.52 -10.43
N ALA A 108 -12.00 -1.72 -9.32
CA ALA A 108 -11.63 -1.11 -8.03
C ALA A 108 -10.25 -1.58 -7.55
N ARG A 109 -9.91 -2.85 -7.75
CA ARG A 109 -8.58 -3.40 -7.44
C ARG A 109 -7.50 -2.72 -8.28
N GLN A 110 -7.67 -2.64 -9.59
CA GLN A 110 -6.72 -2.00 -10.51
C GLN A 110 -6.48 -0.52 -10.17
N ILE A 111 -7.53 0.23 -9.86
CA ILE A 111 -7.41 1.63 -9.42
C ILE A 111 -6.60 1.71 -8.13
N THR A 112 -6.92 0.85 -7.17
CA THR A 112 -6.24 0.82 -5.86
C THR A 112 -4.76 0.48 -6.03
N ASP A 113 -4.43 -0.54 -6.81
CA ASP A 113 -3.05 -0.97 -7.06
C ASP A 113 -2.24 0.13 -7.76
N ARG A 114 -2.83 0.80 -8.77
CA ARG A 114 -2.20 1.93 -9.46
C ARG A 114 -1.91 3.09 -8.50
N ALA A 115 -2.87 3.42 -7.65
CA ALA A 115 -2.74 4.49 -6.68
C ALA A 115 -1.70 4.19 -5.59
N LEU A 116 -1.67 2.95 -5.09
CA LEU A 116 -0.63 2.48 -4.16
C LEU A 116 0.76 2.53 -4.79
N ALA A 117 0.90 2.10 -6.05
CA ALA A 117 2.16 2.14 -6.77
C ALA A 117 2.66 3.58 -7.01
N ALA A 118 1.77 4.51 -7.35
CA ALA A 118 2.11 5.94 -7.48
C ALA A 118 2.58 6.52 -6.14
N TRP A 119 1.83 6.28 -5.07
CA TRP A 119 2.21 6.74 -3.74
C TRP A 119 3.55 6.20 -3.27
N ALA A 120 3.86 4.92 -3.56
CA ALA A 120 5.14 4.30 -3.24
C ALA A 120 6.33 5.02 -3.90
N ARG A 121 6.14 5.55 -5.12
CA ARG A 121 7.13 6.36 -5.84
C ARG A 121 7.22 7.81 -5.35
N GLY A 122 6.38 8.21 -4.40
CA GLY A 122 6.30 9.59 -3.92
C GLY A 122 5.49 10.52 -4.83
N GLU A 123 4.73 9.97 -5.78
CA GLU A 123 3.81 10.73 -6.61
C GLU A 123 2.53 11.05 -5.81
N ASP A 124 1.86 12.13 -6.20
CA ASP A 124 0.51 12.41 -5.72
C ASP A 124 -0.44 11.29 -6.16
N LEU A 125 -1.47 11.02 -5.34
CA LEU A 125 -2.47 10.03 -5.71
C LEU A 125 -3.09 10.42 -7.07
N PRO A 126 -3.08 9.51 -8.06
CA PRO A 126 -3.55 9.83 -9.39
C PRO A 126 -5.00 10.31 -9.30
N GLN A 127 -5.31 11.40 -10.00
CA GLN A 127 -6.70 11.75 -10.24
C GLN A 127 -7.35 10.63 -11.09
N LEU A 128 -8.66 10.45 -10.92
CA LEU A 128 -9.42 9.46 -11.68
C LEU A 128 -9.47 9.85 -13.15
N ASP A 129 -8.49 9.42 -13.93
CA ASP A 129 -8.74 9.19 -15.35
C ASP A 129 -9.32 7.78 -15.49
N PRO A 130 -10.57 7.65 -16.00
CA PRO A 130 -11.14 6.34 -16.29
C PRO A 130 -10.20 5.60 -17.25
N PRO A 131 -9.97 4.28 -17.06
CA PRO A 131 -9.15 3.55 -18.01
C PRO A 131 -9.81 3.65 -19.39
N THR A 132 -9.02 4.09 -20.36
CA THR A 132 -9.43 4.20 -21.75
C THR A 132 -9.83 2.81 -22.23
N THR A 133 -11.14 2.58 -22.36
CA THR A 133 -11.66 1.38 -22.99
C THR A 133 -11.27 1.44 -24.47
N GLY A 134 -10.33 0.58 -24.88
CA GLY A 134 -9.98 0.33 -26.27
C GLY A 134 -10.50 -1.02 -26.71
#